data_AF-A0A921TXP2-F1
#
_entry.id   AF-A0A921TXP2-F1
#
_cell.length_a   1.000
_cell.length_b   1.000
_cell.length_c   1.000
_cell.angle_alpha   90.00
_cell.angle_beta   90.00
_cell.angle_gamma   90.00
#
_symmetry.space_group_name_H-M   'P 1'
#
loop_
_entity.id
_entity.type
_entity.pdbx_description
1 polymer ?
#
loop_
_entity_poly.entity_id
_entity_poly.type
_entity_poly.pdbx_seq_one_letter_code
_entity_poly.pdbx_strand_id
1 'polypeptide(L)'
;MANLRAHSTAEMANHPHARLLEHIKLARQYAREGLGDTSILFFNRAIDHINRWMDCKKAIAEEVELAKQLDAQLNSHKEAPGTRRLSSVWLHILD
;
A
#
# COMPACT_ATOMS: atom_id res chain seq x y z
N MET A 1 33.43 1.43 8.30
CA MET A 1 32.13 0.74 8.30
C MET A 1 31.31 1.12 9.54
N ALA A 2 30.74 2.32 9.59
CA ALA A 2 29.91 2.77 10.74
C ALA A 2 28.51 3.28 10.36
N ASN A 3 28.17 3.36 9.06
CA ASN A 3 26.99 4.13 8.62
C ASN A 3 25.70 3.29 8.40
N LEU A 4 25.81 1.96 8.23
CA LEU A 4 24.63 1.11 8.01
C LEU A 4 23.83 0.83 9.29
N ARG A 5 24.51 0.71 10.43
CA ARG A 5 23.86 0.40 11.71
C ARG A 5 23.08 1.59 12.27
N ALA A 6 23.56 2.82 12.06
CA ALA A 6 22.91 4.05 12.50
C ALA A 6 21.66 4.39 11.67
N HIS A 7 21.69 4.17 10.35
CA HIS A 7 20.52 4.30 9.48
C HIS A 7 19.39 3.34 9.88
N SER A 8 19.73 2.09 10.17
CA SER A 8 18.76 1.07 10.58
C SER A 8 18.08 1.40 11.93
N THR A 9 18.80 1.98 12.89
CA THR A 9 18.20 2.39 14.19
C THR A 9 17.41 3.69 14.12
N ALA A 10 17.73 4.60 13.18
CA ALA A 10 16.98 5.83 12.97
C ALA A 10 15.66 5.60 12.19
N GLU A 11 15.64 4.63 11.27
CA GLU A 11 14.42 4.20 10.57
C GLU A 11 13.38 3.56 11.49
N MET A 12 13.81 2.94 12.59
CA MET A 12 12.89 2.32 13.56
C MET A 12 12.05 3.34 14.34
N ALA A 13 12.49 4.60 14.46
CA ALA A 13 11.75 5.66 15.16
C ALA A 13 10.65 6.32 14.30
N ASN A 14 10.69 6.14 12.98
CA ASN A 14 9.71 6.71 12.04
C ASN A 14 8.76 5.67 11.45
N HIS A 15 8.74 4.45 11.98
CA HIS A 15 7.80 3.44 11.49
C HIS A 15 6.35 3.86 11.80
N PRO A 16 5.45 3.94 10.81
CA PRO A 16 4.05 4.36 11.01
C PRO A 16 3.33 3.54 12.09
N HIS A 17 3.70 2.27 12.23
CA HIS A 17 3.23 1.38 13.30
C HIS A 17 3.69 1.83 14.71
N ALA A 18 4.95 2.25 14.87
CA ALA A 18 5.46 2.75 16.15
C ALA A 18 4.72 4.03 16.58
N ARG A 19 4.46 4.94 15.63
CA ARG A 19 3.70 6.17 15.86
C ARG A 19 2.23 5.89 16.22
N LEU A 20 1.61 4.89 15.59
CA LEU A 20 0.26 4.44 15.95
C LEU A 20 0.22 3.92 17.39
N LEU A 21 1.17 3.07 17.77
CA LEU A 21 1.26 2.55 19.13
C LEU A 21 1.52 3.65 20.17
N GLU A 22 2.31 4.66 19.81
CA GLU A 22 2.55 5.84 20.64
C GLU A 22 1.25 6.64 20.86
N HIS A 23 0.48 6.92 19.80
CA HIS A 23 -0.81 7.61 19.94
C HIS A 23 -1.78 6.86 20.87
N ILE A 24 -1.83 5.53 20.77
CA ILE A 24 -2.69 4.70 21.65
C ILE A 24 -2.19 4.73 23.11
N LYS A 25 -0.86 4.73 23.33
CA LYS A 25 -0.28 4.86 24.67
C LYS A 25 -0.63 6.22 25.29
N LEU A 26 -0.41 7.31 24.55
CA LEU A 26 -0.73 8.67 24.99
C LEU A 26 -2.24 8.86 25.25
N ALA A 27 -3.10 8.37 24.36
CA ALA A 27 -4.55 8.42 24.55
C ALA A 27 -4.98 7.77 25.88
N ARG A 28 -4.43 6.59 26.19
CA ARG A 28 -4.71 5.90 27.48
C ARG A 28 -4.16 6.66 28.68
N GLN A 29 -3.03 7.33 28.55
CA GLN A 29 -2.49 8.16 29.61
C GLN A 29 -3.40 9.37 29.87
N TYR A 30 -3.79 10.10 28.83
CA TYR A 30 -4.72 11.22 28.93
C TYR A 30 -6.07 10.82 29.54
N ALA A 31 -6.60 9.65 29.19
CA ALA A 31 -7.82 9.12 29.81
C ALA A 31 -7.66 8.92 31.33
N ARG A 32 -6.52 8.36 31.78
CA ARG A 32 -6.24 8.15 33.21
C ARG A 32 -6.03 9.44 33.97
N GLU A 33 -5.52 10.47 33.31
CA GLU A 33 -5.32 11.81 33.88
C GLU A 33 -6.61 12.65 33.89
N GLY A 34 -7.74 12.11 33.39
CA GLY A 34 -9.03 12.82 33.31
C GLY A 34 -9.16 13.77 32.12
N LEU A 35 -8.19 13.76 31.20
CA LEU A 35 -8.17 14.57 29.97
C LEU A 35 -8.92 13.86 28.84
N GLY A 36 -10.25 13.73 28.99
CA GLY A 36 -11.13 12.99 28.08
C GLY A 36 -11.07 13.47 26.64
N ASP A 37 -11.23 14.78 26.41
CA ASP A 37 -11.22 15.36 25.06
C ASP A 37 -9.90 15.12 24.33
N THR A 38 -8.78 15.29 25.03
CA THR A 38 -7.44 15.02 24.52
C THR A 38 -7.25 13.54 24.22
N SER A 39 -7.73 12.65 25.09
CA SER A 39 -7.70 11.20 24.87
C SER A 39 -8.44 10.80 23.60
N ILE A 40 -9.67 11.31 23.43
CA ILE A 40 -10.53 11.05 22.26
C ILE A 40 -9.84 11.54 20.98
N LEU A 41 -9.22 12.72 20.98
CA LEU A 41 -8.49 13.24 19.83
C LEU A 41 -7.38 12.27 19.36
N PHE A 42 -6.59 11.74 20.30
CA PHE A 42 -5.52 10.79 19.96
C PHE A 42 -6.08 9.45 19.47
N PHE A 43 -7.19 8.96 20.04
CA PHE A 43 -7.85 7.75 19.55
C PHE A 43 -8.40 7.93 18.12
N ASN A 44 -9.07 9.05 17.84
CA ASN A 44 -9.58 9.34 16.49
C ASN A 44 -8.44 9.38 15.47
N ARG A 45 -7.30 9.98 15.83
CA ARG A 45 -6.11 9.99 14.97
C ARG A 45 -5.53 8.59 14.71
N ALA A 46 -5.59 7.69 15.70
CA ALA A 46 -5.18 6.30 15.55
C ALA A 46 -6.13 5.53 14.61
N ILE A 47 -7.44 5.77 14.73
CA ILE A 47 -8.47 5.20 13.85
C ILE A 47 -8.27 5.67 12.40
N ASP A 48 -8.10 6.98 12.18
CA ASP A 48 -7.87 7.53 10.84
C ASP A 48 -6.60 6.96 10.20
N HIS A 49 -5.55 6.76 11.00
CA HIS A 49 -4.34 6.11 10.52
C HIS A 49 -4.68 4.70 10.02
N ILE A 50 -5.37 3.86 10.81
CA ILE A 50 -5.73 2.49 10.42
C ILE A 50 -6.62 2.46 9.18
N ASN A 51 -7.60 3.36 9.09
CA ASN A 51 -8.52 3.44 7.94
C ASN A 51 -7.75 3.68 6.63
N ARG A 52 -6.79 4.61 6.63
CA ARG A 52 -5.93 4.84 5.46
C ARG A 52 -5.16 3.60 5.03
N TRP A 53 -4.69 2.78 5.97
CA TRP A 53 -4.02 1.51 5.64
C TRP A 53 -4.98 0.49 5.05
N MET A 54 -6.22 0.45 5.53
CA MET A 54 -7.26 -0.42 4.98
C MET A 54 -7.62 -0.02 3.54
N ASP A 55 -7.72 1.28 3.25
CA ASP A 55 -7.96 1.77 1.90
C ASP A 55 -6.81 1.42 0.95
N CYS A 56 -5.56 1.61 1.38
CA CYS A 56 -4.40 1.19 0.60
C CYS A 56 -4.42 -0.32 0.32
N LYS A 57 -4.74 -1.13 1.34
CA LYS A 57 -4.84 -2.59 1.18
C LYS A 57 -5.91 -2.96 0.14
N LYS A 58 -7.05 -2.27 0.17
CA LYS A 58 -8.14 -2.49 -0.78
C LYS A 58 -7.73 -2.15 -2.21
N ALA A 59 -7.11 -0.98 -2.42
CA ALA A 59 -6.63 -0.58 -3.74
C ALA A 59 -5.61 -1.58 -4.32
N ILE A 60 -4.67 -2.06 -3.50
CA ILE A 60 -3.70 -3.08 -3.92
C ILE A 60 -4.41 -4.39 -4.30
N ALA A 61 -5.43 -4.81 -3.54
CA ALA A 61 -6.18 -6.03 -3.85
C ALA A 61 -6.94 -5.91 -5.19
N GLU A 62 -7.50 -4.74 -5.48
CA GLU A 62 -8.15 -4.44 -6.76
C GLU A 62 -7.15 -4.52 -7.92
N GLU A 63 -5.97 -3.91 -7.80
CA GLU A 63 -4.90 -3.99 -8.81
C GLU A 63 -4.42 -5.43 -9.06
N VAL A 64 -4.29 -6.23 -8.01
CA VAL A 64 -3.94 -7.65 -8.13
C VAL A 64 -5.01 -8.42 -8.90
N GLU A 65 -6.29 -8.12 -8.68
CA GLU A 65 -7.38 -8.78 -9.40
C GLU A 65 -7.42 -8.36 -10.87
N LEU A 66 -7.22 -7.07 -11.17
CA LEU A 66 -7.08 -6.59 -12.54
C LEU A 66 -5.91 -7.25 -13.27
N ALA A 67 -4.77 -7.42 -12.60
CA ALA A 67 -3.61 -8.11 -13.16
C ALA A 67 -3.92 -9.58 -13.54
N LYS A 68 -4.67 -10.30 -12.72
CA LYS A 68 -5.13 -11.67 -13.05
C LYS A 68 -6.05 -11.70 -14.27
N GLN A 69 -6.98 -10.75 -14.35
CA GLN A 69 -7.90 -10.66 -15.49
C GLN A 69 -7.17 -10.36 -16.80
N LEU A 70 -6.15 -9.50 -16.75
CA LEU A 70 -5.29 -9.21 -17.90
C LEU A 70 -4.47 -10.43 -18.33
N ASP A 71 -3.89 -11.16 -17.37
CA ASP A 71 -3.14 -12.39 -17.66
C ASP A 71 -4.04 -13.47 -18.30
N ALA A 72 -5.26 -13.65 -17.77
CA ALA A 72 -6.24 -14.57 -18.34
C ALA A 72 -6.63 -14.18 -19.79
N GLN A 73 -6.84 -12.89 -20.06
CA GLN A 73 -7.11 -12.40 -21.43
C GLN A 73 -5.94 -12.68 -22.36
N LEU A 74 -4.72 -12.37 -21.95
CA LEU A 74 -3.51 -12.57 -22.75
C LEU A 74 -3.27 -14.04 -23.07
N ASN A 75 -3.55 -14.94 -22.12
CA ASN A 75 -3.42 -16.37 -22.33
C ASN A 75 -4.56 -16.96 -23.17
N SER A 76 -5.80 -16.47 -23.02
CA SER A 76 -6.92 -16.87 -23.88
C SER A 76 -6.73 -16.46 -25.35
N HIS A 77 -6.04 -15.35 -25.61
CA HIS A 77 -5.70 -14.90 -26.97
C HIS A 77 -4.66 -15.80 -27.66
N LYS A 78 -3.83 -16.53 -26.90
CA LYS A 78 -2.84 -17.46 -27.46
C LYS A 78 -3.46 -18.79 -27.90
N GLU A 79 -4.63 -19.16 -27.37
CA GLU A 79 -5.32 -20.42 -27.67
C GLU A 79 -6.30 -20.34 -28.86
N ALA A 80 -6.47 -19.18 -29.50
CA ALA A 80 -7.29 -19.08 -30.71
C ALA A 80 -6.61 -19.80 -31.89
N PRO A 81 -7.18 -20.90 -32.43
CA PRO A 81 -6.56 -21.63 -33.52
C PRO A 81 -6.87 -20.94 -34.86
N GLY A 82 -5.82 -20.52 -35.56
CA GLY A 82 -5.87 -20.32 -37.01
C GLY A 82 -5.90 -18.86 -37.48
N THR A 83 -4.79 -18.49 -38.11
CA THR A 83 -4.71 -17.52 -39.21
C THR A 83 -5.12 -16.08 -38.91
N ARG A 84 -4.13 -15.22 -38.66
CA ARG A 84 -4.06 -13.93 -39.35
C ARG A 84 -2.62 -13.46 -39.42
N ARG A 85 -2.09 -13.57 -40.64
CA ARG A 85 -0.86 -13.00 -41.20
C ARG A 85 -0.15 -11.99 -40.30
N LEU A 86 1.15 -12.24 -40.09
CA LEU A 86 2.14 -11.17 -39.97
C LEU A 86 1.89 -10.18 -41.11
N SER A 87 1.25 -9.06 -40.83
CA SER A 87 0.92 -8.05 -41.84
C SER A 87 1.15 -6.67 -41.27
N SER A 88 2.27 -6.10 -41.69
CA SER A 88 2.44 -4.69 -42.08
C SER A 88 2.26 -3.57 -41.07
N VAL A 89 1.87 -3.79 -39.81
CA VAL A 89 1.81 -2.69 -38.82
C VAL A 89 3.20 -2.37 -38.25
N TRP A 90 4.10 -3.35 -38.18
CA TRP A 90 5.44 -3.17 -37.62
C TRP A 90 6.49 -2.63 -38.61
N LEU A 91 6.16 -2.49 -39.89
CA LEU A 91 7.13 -2.01 -40.90
C LEU A 91 7.11 -0.49 -41.15
N HIS A 92 6.13 0.27 -40.63
CA HIS A 92 6.04 1.72 -40.87
C HIS A 92 6.69 2.60 -39.78
N ILE A 93 7.42 2.01 -38.81
CA ILE A 93 8.06 2.75 -37.70
C ILE A 93 9.58 2.90 -37.91
N LEU A 94 10.12 2.47 -39.06
CA LEU A 94 11.57 2.43 -39.31
C LEU A 94 12.05 3.09 -40.61
N ASP A 95 11.24 3.96 -41.23
CA ASP A 95 11.68 4.84 -42.32
C ASP A 95 11.65 6.32 -41.90
#